data_AF-A0A2G2NNV7-F1
#
_entry.id   AF-A0A2G2NNV7-F1
#
_cell.length_a   1.000
_cell.length_b   1.000
_cell.length_c   1.000
_cell.angle_alpha   90.00
_cell.angle_beta   90.00
_cell.angle_gamma   90.00
#
_symmetry.space_group_name_H-M   'P 1'
#
loop_
_entity.id
_entity.type
_entity.pdbx_description
1 polymer ?
#
loop_
_entity_poly.entity_id
_entity_poly.type
_entity_poly.pdbx_seq_one_letter_code
_entity_poly.pdbx_strand_id
1 'polypeptide(L)'
;MILYPTAYLEHHADVFAANLLHKHGLTLDQYLADPDRYQHLLSAPFPLMPAQTKVRVRLMQAEALEDQAEELAQELDNLPRNNVRPFEPLRHQRHPKRRGIASCFRRSRRPQPQTT
;
A
#
# COMPACT_ATOMS: atom_id res chain seq x y z
N MET A 1 30.73 13.08 49.85
CA MET A 1 30.97 11.91 48.98
C MET A 1 30.43 10.69 49.68
N ILE A 2 29.45 10.01 49.09
CA ILE A 2 28.99 8.71 49.60
C ILE A 2 29.99 7.69 49.04
N LEU A 3 30.71 6.99 49.93
CA LEU A 3 31.66 5.97 49.52
C LEU A 3 30.90 4.63 49.46
N TYR A 4 30.69 4.10 48.26
CA TYR A 4 30.04 2.80 48.11
C TYR A 4 31.03 1.67 48.44
N PRO A 5 30.59 0.61 49.14
CA PRO A 5 31.40 -0.60 49.31
C PRO A 5 31.79 -1.19 47.95
N THR A 6 33.00 -1.76 47.84
CA THR A 6 33.48 -2.40 46.60
C THR A 6 32.53 -3.49 46.11
N ALA A 7 32.02 -4.32 47.02
CA ALA A 7 31.05 -5.37 46.70
C ALA A 7 29.75 -4.84 46.05
N TYR A 8 29.30 -3.64 46.44
CA TYR A 8 28.13 -3.00 45.83
C TYR A 8 28.44 -2.58 44.39
N LEU A 9 29.60 -1.98 44.16
CA LEU A 9 30.03 -1.54 42.83
C LEU A 9 30.22 -2.73 41.88
N GLU A 10 30.84 -3.81 42.35
CA GLU A 10 31.04 -5.05 41.58
C GLU A 10 29.69 -5.68 41.19
N HIS A 11 28.78 -5.86 42.15
CA HIS A 11 27.46 -6.42 41.87
C HIS A 11 26.70 -5.62 40.80
N HIS A 12 26.65 -4.30 40.94
CA HIS A 12 25.94 -3.46 39.99
C HIS A 12 26.66 -3.34 38.64
N ALA A 13 27.99 -3.41 38.61
CA ALA A 13 28.75 -3.48 37.36
C ALA A 13 28.44 -4.77 36.57
N ASP A 14 28.35 -5.90 37.26
CA ASP A 14 27.96 -7.18 36.66
C ASP A 14 26.55 -7.12 36.09
N VAL A 15 25.59 -6.57 36.85
CA VAL A 15 24.20 -6.38 36.39
C VAL A 15 24.14 -5.47 35.17
N PHE A 16 24.92 -4.37 35.16
CA PHE A 16 24.98 -3.43 34.05
C PHE A 16 25.51 -4.10 32.77
N ALA A 17 26.57 -4.90 32.90
CA ALA A 17 27.19 -5.62 31.79
C ALA A 17 26.28 -6.74 31.26
N ALA A 18 25.70 -7.55 32.15
CA ALA A 18 24.84 -8.67 31.80
C ALA A 18 23.59 -8.24 31.01
N ASN A 19 23.01 -7.08 31.38
CA ASN A 19 21.81 -6.56 30.73
C ASN A 19 22.11 -5.56 29.60
N LEU A 20 23.39 -5.35 29.26
CA LEU A 20 23.84 -4.47 28.19
C LEU A 20 23.19 -3.08 28.25
N LEU A 21 23.09 -2.50 29.45
CA LEU A 21 22.37 -1.24 29.68
C LEU A 21 22.94 -0.06 28.88
N HIS A 22 24.20 -0.15 28.44
CA HIS A 22 24.79 0.80 27.50
C HIS A 22 24.03 0.89 26.16
N LYS A 23 23.37 -0.19 25.70
CA LYS A 23 22.54 -0.20 24.49
C LYS A 23 21.26 0.61 24.65
N HIS A 24 20.83 0.84 25.88
CA HIS A 24 19.74 1.76 26.20
C HIS A 24 20.22 3.22 26.31
N GLY A 25 21.51 3.49 26.07
CA GLY A 25 22.09 4.82 26.11
C GLY A 25 22.53 5.28 27.50
N LEU A 26 22.59 4.38 28.48
CA LEU A 26 23.01 4.69 29.85
C LEU A 26 24.51 4.50 30.04
N THR A 27 25.13 5.38 30.83
CA THR A 27 26.49 5.15 31.34
C THR A 27 26.45 4.43 32.69
N LEU A 28 27.53 3.73 33.03
CA LEU A 28 27.62 3.04 34.32
C LEU A 28 27.45 4.01 35.50
N ASP A 29 28.05 5.19 35.42
CA ASP A 29 27.93 6.23 36.47
C ASP A 29 26.47 6.69 36.66
N GLN A 30 25.73 6.85 35.57
CA GLN A 30 24.31 7.23 35.61
C GLN A 30 23.45 6.12 36.22
N TYR A 31 23.78 4.85 35.94
CA TYR A 31 23.10 3.70 36.52
C TYR A 31 23.39 3.57 38.02
N LEU A 32 24.66 3.71 38.44
CA LEU A 32 25.07 3.62 39.84
C LEU A 32 24.48 4.71 40.73
N ALA A 33 24.10 5.87 40.16
CA ALA A 33 23.46 6.95 40.90
C ALA A 33 22.10 6.54 41.49
N ASP A 34 21.33 5.71 40.76
CA ASP A 34 20.02 5.21 41.18
C ASP A 34 19.65 3.94 40.38
N PRO A 35 20.12 2.74 40.82
CA PRO A 35 19.90 1.50 40.07
C PRO A 35 18.43 1.08 39.99
N ASP A 36 17.66 1.32 41.05
CA ASP A 36 16.26 0.92 41.16
C ASP A 36 15.40 1.60 40.09
N ARG A 37 15.72 2.86 39.76
CA ARG A 37 15.08 3.59 38.66
C ARG A 37 15.13 2.85 37.33
N TYR A 38 16.19 2.11 37.05
CA TYR A 38 16.43 1.44 35.77
C TYR A 38 16.04 -0.04 35.78
N GLN A 39 15.44 -0.55 36.85
CA GLN A 39 15.06 -1.96 36.97
C GLN A 39 14.12 -2.41 35.83
N HIS A 40 13.24 -1.52 35.36
CA HIS A 40 12.35 -1.78 34.23
C HIS A 40 13.08 -2.03 32.91
N LEU A 41 14.31 -1.53 32.74
CA LEU A 41 15.11 -1.72 31.53
C LEU A 41 15.75 -3.11 31.45
N LEU A 42 15.91 -3.81 32.58
CA LEU A 42 16.49 -5.16 32.63
C LEU A 42 15.66 -6.18 31.84
N SER A 43 14.33 -5.97 31.77
CA SER A 43 13.41 -6.79 30.98
C SER A 43 12.99 -6.14 29.66
N ALA A 44 13.37 -4.88 29.42
CA ALA A 44 12.90 -4.14 28.26
C ALA A 44 13.66 -4.59 26.99
N PRO A 45 12.98 -4.70 25.84
CA PRO A 45 13.68 -4.89 24.58
C PRO A 45 14.57 -3.67 24.29
N PHE A 46 15.70 -3.91 23.62
CA PHE A 46 16.57 -2.82 23.20
C PHE A 46 15.85 -1.86 22.25
N PRO A 47 16.13 -0.54 22.35
CA PRO A 47 15.60 0.41 21.39
C PRO A 47 16.05 0.07 19.97
N LEU A 48 15.17 0.28 18.99
CA LEU A 48 15.49 0.02 17.59
C LEU A 48 16.55 1.01 17.09
N MET A 49 17.48 0.48 16.32
CA MET A 49 18.47 1.31 15.62
C MET A 49 17.78 2.20 14.57
N PRO A 50 18.32 3.37 14.23
CA PRO A 50 17.70 4.26 13.23
C PRO A 50 17.38 3.60 11.89
N ALA A 51 18.21 2.65 11.44
CA ALA A 51 17.95 1.86 10.24
C ALA A 51 16.75 0.90 10.42
N GLN A 52 16.64 0.25 11.59
CA GLN A 52 15.52 -0.64 11.92
C GLN A 52 14.22 0.13 12.07
N THR A 53 14.24 1.34 12.65
CA THR A 53 13.07 2.22 12.75
C THR A 53 12.52 2.56 11.36
N LYS A 54 13.37 2.86 10.39
CA LYS A 54 12.94 3.10 8.99
C LYS A 54 12.24 1.88 8.40
N VAL A 55 12.77 0.67 8.63
CA VAL A 55 12.14 -0.57 8.15
C VAL A 55 10.79 -0.79 8.83
N ARG A 56 10.71 -0.62 10.16
CA ARG A 56 9.46 -0.74 10.92
C ARG A 56 8.37 0.20 10.39
N VAL A 57 8.72 1.46 10.12
CA VAL A 57 7.79 2.44 9.55
C VAL A 57 7.30 2.00 8.17
N ARG A 58 8.19 1.48 7.31
CA ARG A 58 7.78 0.97 5.99
C ARG A 58 6.82 -0.21 6.09
N LEU A 59 7.07 -1.14 7.02
CA LEU A 59 6.18 -2.28 7.24
C LEU A 59 4.81 -1.84 7.74
N MET A 60 4.76 -0.94 8.72
CA MET A 60 3.50 -0.36 9.21
C MET A 60 2.71 0.37 8.10
N GLN A 61 3.42 1.06 7.19
CA GLN A 61 2.78 1.71 6.04
C GLN A 61 2.25 0.68 5.04
N ALA A 62 2.97 -0.41 4.80
CA ALA A 62 2.52 -1.47 3.92
C ALA A 62 1.28 -2.18 4.47
N GLU A 63 1.29 -2.56 5.76
CA GLU A 63 0.13 -3.14 6.45
C GLU A 63 -1.09 -2.22 6.34
N ALA A 64 -0.94 -0.93 6.63
CA ALA A 64 -2.04 0.03 6.52
C ALA A 64 -2.60 0.18 5.08
N LEU A 65 -1.75 0.01 4.05
CA LEU A 65 -2.21 0.03 2.66
C LEU A 65 -2.93 -1.27 2.28
N GLU A 66 -2.49 -2.41 2.82
CA GLU A 66 -3.16 -3.70 2.64
C GLU A 66 -4.56 -3.66 3.28
N ASP A 67 -4.67 -3.18 4.52
CA ASP A 67 -5.96 -3.02 5.21
C ASP A 67 -6.92 -2.13 4.39
N GLN A 68 -6.44 -0.99 3.87
CA GLN A 68 -7.22 -0.12 3.00
C GLN A 68 -7.65 -0.80 1.70
N ALA A 69 -6.77 -1.61 1.09
CA ALA A 69 -7.10 -2.34 -0.12
C ALA A 69 -8.17 -3.40 0.14
N GLU A 70 -8.14 -4.07 1.30
CA GLU A 70 -9.16 -5.02 1.72
C GLU A 70 -10.52 -4.33 1.95
N GLU A 71 -10.53 -3.19 2.64
CA GLU A 71 -11.74 -2.37 2.82
C GLU A 71 -12.34 -1.96 1.47
N LEU A 72 -11.52 -1.42 0.56
CA LEU A 72 -11.95 -1.05 -0.79
C LEU A 72 -12.45 -2.25 -1.59
N ALA A 73 -11.80 -3.41 -1.47
CA ALA A 73 -12.25 -4.62 -2.14
C ALA A 73 -13.62 -5.08 -1.64
N GLN A 74 -13.87 -5.01 -0.34
CA GLN A 74 -15.18 -5.30 0.25
C GLN A 74 -16.25 -4.31 -0.22
N GLU A 75 -15.93 -3.01 -0.22
CA GLU A 75 -16.84 -1.98 -0.75
C GLU A 75 -17.20 -2.25 -2.21
N LEU A 76 -16.20 -2.52 -3.06
CA LEU A 76 -16.40 -2.82 -4.48
C LEU A 76 -17.21 -4.09 -4.72
N ASP A 77 -17.08 -5.11 -3.86
CA ASP A 77 -17.84 -6.35 -4.00
C ASP A 77 -19.34 -6.14 -3.70
N ASN A 78 -19.65 -5.18 -2.83
CA ASN A 78 -21.02 -4.78 -2.51
C ASN A 78 -21.67 -3.89 -3.57
N LEU A 79 -20.90 -3.34 -4.52
CA LEU A 79 -21.45 -2.56 -5.62
C LEU A 79 -22.09 -3.49 -6.68
N PRO A 80 -23.23 -3.08 -7.28
CA PRO A 80 -23.80 -3.81 -8.41
C PRO A 80 -22.80 -3.82 -9.56
N ARG A 81 -22.26 -5.00 -9.87
CA ARG A 81 -21.34 -5.18 -11.00
C ARG A 81 -22.09 -4.89 -12.29
N ASN A 82 -21.69 -3.83 -13.00
CA ASN A 82 -22.19 -3.54 -14.33
C ASN A 82 -21.72 -4.65 -15.27
N ASN A 83 -22.59 -5.63 -15.56
CA ASN A 83 -22.39 -6.69 -16.55
C ASN A 83 -22.42 -6.16 -18.00
N VAL A 84 -21.96 -4.92 -18.21
CA VAL A 84 -21.76 -4.36 -19.54
C VAL A 84 -20.51 -5.03 -20.10
N ARG A 85 -20.64 -6.30 -20.51
CA ARG A 85 -19.74 -6.84 -21.54
C ARG A 85 -19.72 -5.78 -22.63
N PRO A 86 -18.54 -5.35 -23.12
CA PRO A 86 -18.48 -4.55 -24.32
C PRO A 86 -19.28 -5.32 -25.37
N PHE A 87 -20.45 -4.77 -25.73
CA PHE A 87 -21.25 -5.40 -26.76
C PHE A 87 -20.48 -5.13 -28.04
N GLU A 88 -19.92 -6.17 -28.64
CA GLU A 88 -19.50 -6.05 -30.03
C GLU A 88 -20.78 -6.09 -30.86
N PRO A 89 -21.17 -5.00 -31.54
CA PRO A 89 -22.32 -5.07 -32.45
C PRO A 89 -22.05 -6.16 -33.48
N LEU A 90 -22.94 -7.16 -33.55
CA LEU A 90 -22.83 -8.28 -34.46
C LEU A 90 -22.71 -7.78 -35.90
N ARG A 91 -21.51 -7.88 -36.47
CA ARG A 91 -21.22 -7.33 -37.81
C ARG A 91 -21.71 -8.32 -38.86
N HIS A 92 -22.95 -8.15 -39.33
CA HIS A 92 -23.48 -8.97 -40.41
C HIS A 92 -22.68 -8.75 -41.70
N GLN A 93 -22.18 -9.83 -42.30
CA GLN A 93 -21.64 -9.79 -43.65
C GLN A 93 -22.80 -9.51 -44.62
N ARG A 94 -22.78 -8.34 -45.25
CA ARG A 94 -23.69 -8.04 -46.35
C ARG A 94 -23.12 -8.70 -47.60
N HIS A 95 -23.85 -9.66 -48.19
CA HIS A 95 -23.49 -10.17 -49.50
C HIS A 95 -23.42 -9.01 -50.51
N PRO A 96 -22.37 -8.93 -51.33
CA PRO A 96 -22.30 -7.91 -52.37
C PRO A 96 -23.48 -8.11 -53.31
N LYS A 97 -24.37 -7.11 -53.39
CA LYS A 97 -25.43 -7.12 -54.38
C LYS A 97 -24.76 -7.15 -55.75
N ARG A 98 -24.92 -8.26 -56.49
CA ARG A 98 -24.57 -8.31 -57.92
C ARG A 98 -25.24 -7.11 -58.57
N ARG A 99 -24.44 -6.12 -58.99
CA ARG A 99 -24.93 -5.06 -59.88
C ARG A 99 -25.23 -5.76 -61.21
N GLY A 100 -26.47 -6.24 -61.35
CA GLY A 100 -27.00 -6.65 -62.63
C GLY A 100 -26.91 -5.43 -63.56
N ILE A 101 -26.32 -5.66 -64.74
CA ILE A 101 -26.13 -4.66 -65.80
C ILE A 101 -27.48 -4.08 -66.30
N ALA A 102 -28.61 -4.64 -65.86
CA ALA A 102 -29.95 -4.14 -66.14
C ALA A 102 -30.56 -3.42 -64.92
N SER A 103 -30.07 -2.22 -64.60
CA SER A 103 -30.87 -1.26 -63.81
C SER A 103 -31.50 -0.27 -64.78
N CYS A 104 -32.81 -0.20 -64.74
CA CYS A 104 -33.70 0.47 -65.66
C CYS A 104 -33.52 2.00 -65.66
N PHE A 105 -32.40 2.51 -66.18
CA PHE A 105 -32.23 3.91 -66.59
C PHE A 105 -33.08 4.25 -67.84
N ARG A 106 -34.35 3.80 -67.83
CA ARG A 106 -35.42 4.29 -68.70
C ARG A 106 -36.54 4.82 -67.79
N ARG A 107 -36.39 6.07 -67.33
CA ARG A 107 -37.42 6.99 -66.79
C ARG A 107 -36.64 8.28 -66.51
N SER A 108 -36.80 9.40 -67.20
CA SER A 108 -38.01 10.05 -67.71
C SER A 108 -37.71 10.92 -68.94
N ARG A 109 -38.64 11.01 -69.89
CA ARG A 109 -38.65 12.08 -70.89
C ARG A 109 -39.04 13.37 -70.17
N ARG A 110 -38.18 14.38 -70.16
CA ARG A 110 -38.56 15.74 -69.72
C ARG A 110 -39.67 16.26 -70.66
N PRO A 111 -40.79 16.79 -70.15
CA PRO A 111 -41.74 17.49 -71.01
C PRO A 111 -41.13 18.83 -71.45
N GLN A 112 -41.32 19.20 -72.72
CA GLN A 112 -40.90 20.51 -73.24
C GLN A 112 -41.94 21.59 -72.89
N PRO A 113 -41.53 22.83 -72.62
CA PRO A 113 -42.45 23.92 -72.36
C PRO A 113 -43.16 24.34 -73.67
N GLN A 114 -44.47 24.58 -73.59
CA GLN A 114 -45.26 25.17 -74.67
C GLN A 114 -45.09 26.70 -74.61
N THR A 115 -44.68 27.29 -75.73
CA THR A 115 -44.68 28.74 -75.95
C THR A 115 -46.05 29.18 -76.46
N THR A 116 -46.68 30.12 -75.75
CA THR A 116 -47.72 31.02 -76.26
C THR A 116 -47.53 32.37 -75.60
#